data_AF-A0A1L8Z9Z3-F1
#
_entry.id   AF-A0A1L8Z9Z3-F1
#
_cell.length_a   1.000
_cell.length_b   1.000
_cell.length_c   1.000
_cell.angle_alpha   90.00
_cell.angle_beta   90.00
_cell.angle_gamma   90.00
#
_symmetry.space_group_name_H-M   'P 1'
#
loop_
_entity.id
_entity.type
_entity.pdbx_description
1 polymer ?
#
loop_
_entity_poly.entity_id
_entity_poly.type
_entity_poly.pdbx_seq_one_letter_code
_entity_poly.pdbx_strand_id
1 'polypeptide(L)'
;SDEIVTEGIFSNLKLYASEHRLLVDIKKTLYALQGLKSCEFPPLLDYNEEYFNKFFLDLGSERSKELIKLFGRVKNEQNNRFKNEVYLLYSCMRDLYSPNVRYFNYTKQMYTNDSASRPTIDECYFALKTVIEKHTLMNNILDEVKECTLR
;
A
#
# COMPACT_ATOMS: atom_id res chain seq x y z
N SER A 1 -5.62 -12.76 17.38
CA SER A 1 -5.36 -14.20 17.29
C SER A 1 -3.95 -14.35 16.78
N ASP A 2 -3.11 -15.02 17.56
CA ASP A 2 -1.69 -15.27 17.25
C ASP A 2 -1.51 -16.51 16.36
N GLU A 3 -2.61 -17.04 15.82
CA GLU A 3 -2.62 -18.13 14.87
C GLU A 3 -2.00 -17.69 13.54
N ILE A 4 -1.07 -18.50 13.05
CA ILE A 4 -0.42 -18.32 11.75
C ILE A 4 -1.26 -19.02 10.69
N VAL A 5 -1.52 -18.31 9.58
CA VAL A 5 -2.18 -18.89 8.41
C VAL A 5 -1.19 -19.75 7.64
N THR A 6 -1.47 -21.04 7.54
CA THR A 6 -0.60 -22.05 6.91
C THR A 6 -1.09 -22.52 5.53
N GLU A 7 -2.28 -22.12 5.13
CA GLU A 7 -2.91 -22.51 3.87
C GLU A 7 -3.06 -21.32 2.91
N GLY A 8 -3.20 -21.61 1.62
CA GLY A 8 -3.37 -20.61 0.56
C GLY A 8 -2.07 -20.01 0.03
N ILE A 9 -2.21 -19.07 -0.90
CA ILE A 9 -1.09 -18.54 -1.71
C ILE A 9 -0.03 -17.79 -0.90
N PHE A 10 -0.39 -17.30 0.30
CA PHE A 10 0.50 -16.53 1.18
C PHE A 10 1.04 -17.35 2.37
N SER A 11 0.88 -18.67 2.36
CA SER A 11 1.36 -19.55 3.45
C SER A 11 2.86 -19.38 3.72
N ASN A 12 3.67 -19.19 2.67
CA ASN A 12 5.11 -18.95 2.76
C ASN A 12 5.48 -17.64 3.48
N LEU A 13 4.54 -16.68 3.56
CA LEU A 13 4.74 -15.45 4.30
C LEU A 13 4.49 -15.62 5.81
N LYS A 14 3.96 -16.77 6.26
CA LYS A 14 3.71 -17.06 7.69
C LYS A 14 2.95 -15.93 8.40
N LEU A 15 1.91 -15.40 7.76
CA LEU A 15 1.13 -14.27 8.27
C LEU A 15 0.29 -14.69 9.48
N TYR A 16 0.18 -13.82 10.48
CA TYR A 16 -0.85 -13.98 11.52
C TYR A 16 -2.25 -13.78 10.93
N ALA A 17 -3.27 -14.37 11.55
CA ALA A 17 -4.66 -14.23 11.12
C ALA A 17 -5.11 -12.76 10.99
N SER A 18 -4.59 -11.86 11.84
CA SER A 18 -4.84 -10.41 11.75
C SER A 18 -4.18 -9.78 10.52
N GLU A 19 -2.94 -10.14 10.21
CA GLU A 19 -2.20 -9.69 9.03
C GLU A 19 -2.88 -10.18 7.75
N HIS A 20 -3.34 -11.44 7.74
CA HIS A 20 -4.10 -12.00 6.61
C HIS A 20 -5.42 -11.25 6.39
N ARG A 21 -6.16 -10.90 7.46
CA ARG A 21 -7.38 -10.08 7.34
C ARG A 21 -7.09 -8.70 6.75
N LEU A 22 -6.02 -8.04 7.20
CA LEU A 22 -5.60 -6.76 6.63
C LEU A 22 -5.28 -6.85 5.14
N LEU A 23 -4.61 -7.93 4.73
CA LEU A 23 -4.31 -8.18 3.32
C LEU A 23 -5.59 -8.37 2.50
N VAL A 24 -6.61 -9.06 3.04
CA VAL A 24 -7.96 -9.14 2.44
C VAL A 24 -8.62 -7.76 2.33
N ASP A 25 -8.47 -6.89 3.34
CA ASP A 25 -9.05 -5.54 3.33
C ASP A 25 -8.39 -4.62 2.28
N ILE A 26 -7.07 -4.71 2.13
CA ILE A 26 -6.32 -4.03 1.06
C ILE A 26 -6.87 -4.48 -0.30
N LYS A 27 -7.00 -5.80 -0.51
CA LYS A 27 -7.52 -6.36 -1.75
C LYS A 27 -8.95 -5.90 -2.06
N LYS A 28 -9.86 -5.92 -1.07
CA LYS A 28 -11.22 -5.39 -1.22
C LYS A 28 -11.23 -3.91 -1.58
N THR A 29 -10.31 -3.13 -1.03
CA THR A 29 -10.18 -1.71 -1.31
C THR A 29 -9.71 -1.46 -2.75
N LEU A 30 -8.78 -2.27 -3.27
CA LEU A 30 -8.38 -2.25 -4.68
C LEU A 30 -9.58 -2.53 -5.61
N TYR A 31 -10.38 -3.56 -5.34
CA TYR A 31 -11.58 -3.81 -6.14
C TYR A 31 -12.60 -2.67 -6.07
N ALA A 32 -12.80 -2.08 -4.90
CA ALA A 32 -13.69 -0.93 -4.76
C ALA A 32 -13.19 0.27 -5.59
N LEU A 33 -11.88 0.53 -5.57
CA LEU A 33 -11.24 1.59 -6.36
C LEU A 33 -11.32 1.31 -7.87
N GLN A 34 -11.26 0.04 -8.29
CA GLN A 34 -11.43 -0.35 -9.70
C GLN A 34 -12.84 -0.01 -10.23
N GLY A 35 -13.88 -0.20 -9.40
CA GLY A 35 -15.27 0.09 -9.76
C GLY A 35 -15.66 1.57 -9.68
N LEU A 36 -14.81 2.42 -9.09
CA LEU A 36 -15.10 3.84 -8.90
C LEU A 36 -14.55 4.68 -10.06
N LYS A 37 -15.44 5.33 -10.82
CA LYS A 37 -15.09 6.55 -11.57
C LYS A 37 -15.13 7.73 -10.59
N SER A 38 -14.11 7.83 -9.75
CA SER A 38 -13.96 8.93 -8.78
C SER A 38 -13.09 10.05 -9.36
N CYS A 39 -13.38 11.30 -9.00
CA CYS A 39 -12.50 12.44 -9.31
C CYS A 39 -11.22 12.43 -8.44
N GLU A 40 -11.24 11.71 -7.31
CA GLU A 40 -10.13 11.65 -6.36
C GLU A 40 -9.03 10.65 -6.77
N PHE A 41 -9.38 9.61 -7.53
CA PHE A 41 -8.45 8.57 -7.97
C PHE A 41 -8.64 8.25 -9.45
N PRO A 42 -7.56 8.22 -10.24
CA PRO A 42 -7.61 7.64 -11.57
C PRO A 42 -8.14 6.19 -11.51
N PRO A 43 -8.93 5.75 -12.50
CA PRO A 43 -9.44 4.39 -12.52
C PRO A 43 -8.31 3.36 -12.59
N LEU A 44 -8.46 2.25 -11.86
CA LEU A 44 -7.50 1.14 -11.84
C LEU A 44 -7.67 0.25 -13.08
N LEU A 45 -7.47 0.81 -14.28
CA LEU A 45 -7.82 0.20 -15.56
C LEU A 45 -7.12 -1.15 -15.83
N ASP A 46 -5.94 -1.37 -15.23
CA ASP A 46 -5.11 -2.56 -15.41
C ASP A 46 -4.83 -3.30 -14.09
N TYR A 47 -5.69 -3.16 -13.07
CA TYR A 47 -5.52 -3.94 -11.84
C TYR A 47 -5.57 -5.44 -12.14
N ASN A 48 -4.48 -6.13 -11.78
CA ASN A 48 -4.34 -7.58 -11.89
C ASN A 48 -4.07 -8.15 -10.50
N GLU A 49 -4.89 -9.11 -10.07
CA GLU A 49 -4.71 -9.82 -8.81
C GLU A 49 -3.37 -10.59 -8.77
N GLU A 50 -2.89 -11.09 -9.90
CA GLU A 50 -1.59 -11.76 -9.97
C GLU A 50 -0.45 -10.82 -9.60
N TYR A 51 -0.53 -9.54 -9.96
CA TYR A 51 0.46 -8.53 -9.57
C TYR A 51 0.45 -8.28 -8.07
N PHE A 52 -0.74 -8.28 -7.46
CA PHE A 52 -0.89 -8.19 -6.02
C PHE A 52 -0.26 -9.38 -5.30
N ASN A 53 -0.56 -10.59 -5.75
CA ASN A 53 0.00 -11.80 -5.16
C ASN A 53 1.52 -11.84 -5.33
N LYS A 54 2.00 -11.55 -6.55
CA LYS A 54 3.42 -11.51 -6.89
C LYS A 54 4.18 -10.48 -6.07
N PHE A 55 3.63 -9.28 -5.87
CA PHE A 55 4.28 -8.23 -5.08
C PHE A 55 4.62 -8.69 -3.65
N PHE A 56 3.64 -9.19 -2.90
CA PHE A 56 3.88 -9.63 -1.52
C PHE A 56 4.73 -10.91 -1.43
N LEU A 57 4.71 -11.75 -2.46
CA LEU A 57 5.59 -12.92 -2.53
C LEU A 57 7.05 -12.51 -2.84
N ASP A 58 7.26 -11.62 -3.82
CA ASP A 58 8.57 -11.13 -4.23
C ASP A 58 9.25 -10.32 -3.10
N LEU A 59 8.48 -9.65 -2.23
CA LEU A 59 9.00 -8.97 -1.03
C LEU A 59 9.55 -9.93 0.04
N GLY A 60 9.06 -11.17 0.06
CA GLY A 60 9.36 -12.13 1.11
C GLY A 60 8.66 -11.83 2.45
N SER A 61 8.76 -12.79 3.39
CA SER A 61 8.02 -12.79 4.66
C SER A 61 8.18 -11.51 5.48
N GLU A 62 9.42 -11.11 5.77
CA GLU A 62 9.70 -10.01 6.70
C GLU A 62 9.14 -8.67 6.20
N ARG A 63 9.49 -8.29 4.96
CA ARG A 63 9.06 -7.01 4.37
C ARG A 63 7.56 -6.98 4.11
N SER A 64 6.96 -8.09 3.70
CA SER A 64 5.50 -8.17 3.51
C SER A 64 4.76 -7.97 4.82
N LYS A 65 5.19 -8.63 5.91
CA LYS A 65 4.59 -8.42 7.24
C LYS A 65 4.73 -6.98 7.71
N GLU A 66 5.93 -6.41 7.55
CA GLU A 66 6.18 -5.03 7.92
C GLU A 66 5.24 -4.07 7.19
N LEU A 67 5.12 -4.21 5.87
CA LEU A 67 4.24 -3.37 5.07
C LEU A 67 2.76 -3.56 5.43
N ILE A 68 2.29 -4.81 5.62
CA ILE A 68 0.91 -5.10 6.04
C ILE A 68 0.60 -4.44 7.40
N LYS A 69 1.54 -4.46 8.35
CA LYS A 69 1.38 -3.79 9.65
C LYS A 69 1.27 -2.28 9.50
N LEU A 70 2.04 -1.68 8.59
CA LEU A 70 1.95 -0.25 8.29
C LEU A 70 0.57 0.12 7.74
N PHE A 71 0.04 -0.67 6.79
CA PHE A 71 -1.34 -0.52 6.33
C PHE A 71 -2.37 -0.66 7.45
N GLY A 72 -2.15 -1.58 8.39
CA GLY A 72 -3.00 -1.75 9.57
C GLY A 72 -3.06 -0.51 10.47
N ARG A 73 -1.96 0.24 10.59
CA ARG A 73 -1.92 1.50 11.35
C ARG A 73 -2.79 2.58 10.69
N VAL A 74 -2.64 2.76 9.37
CA VAL A 74 -3.40 3.75 8.60
C VAL A 74 -4.88 3.40 8.49
N LYS A 75 -5.23 2.10 8.44
CA LYS A 75 -6.63 1.66 8.36
C LYS A 75 -7.47 2.13 9.56
N ASN A 76 -6.84 2.28 10.72
CA ASN A 76 -7.52 2.70 11.94
C ASN A 76 -7.68 4.24 12.03
N GLU A 77 -7.14 5.00 11.07
CA GLU A 77 -7.29 6.46 11.00
C GLU A 77 -8.61 6.84 10.29
N GLN A 78 -9.40 7.74 10.87
CA GLN A 78 -10.66 8.22 10.28
C GLN A 78 -10.41 9.20 9.12
N ASN A 79 -10.07 8.71 7.93
CA ASN A 79 -10.06 9.48 6.67
C ASN A 79 -9.96 8.56 5.43
N ASN A 80 -10.05 9.13 4.23
CA ASN A 80 -9.80 8.42 2.95
C ASN A 80 -8.33 7.97 2.77
N ARG A 81 -7.45 8.09 3.76
CA ARG A 81 -6.01 7.83 3.60
C ARG A 81 -5.70 6.36 3.39
N PHE A 82 -6.42 5.44 4.04
CA PHE A 82 -6.24 4.02 3.74
C PHE A 82 -6.44 3.73 2.25
N LYS A 83 -7.42 4.38 1.61
CA LYS A 83 -7.62 4.29 0.15
C LYS A 83 -6.46 4.91 -0.63
N ASN A 84 -5.93 6.06 -0.20
CA ASN A 84 -4.74 6.69 -0.80
C ASN A 84 -3.52 5.76 -0.78
N GLU A 85 -3.21 5.16 0.38
CA GLU A 85 -2.05 4.27 0.49
C GLU A 85 -2.26 3.00 -0.35
N VAL A 86 -3.48 2.47 -0.40
CA VAL A 86 -3.81 1.33 -1.25
C VAL A 86 -3.68 1.69 -2.74
N TYR A 87 -4.02 2.91 -3.13
CA TYR A 87 -3.81 3.41 -4.48
C TYR A 87 -2.30 3.55 -4.82
N LEU A 88 -1.47 3.97 -3.86
CA LEU A 88 -0.01 4.00 -4.04
C LEU A 88 0.55 2.58 -4.22
N LEU A 89 0.07 1.61 -3.44
CA LEU A 89 0.41 0.20 -3.63
C LEU A 89 0.06 -0.28 -5.04
N TYR A 90 -1.12 0.06 -5.55
CA TYR A 90 -1.48 -0.21 -6.94
C TYR A 90 -0.51 0.41 -7.93
N SER A 91 -0.13 1.68 -7.72
CA SER A 91 0.84 2.35 -8.59
C SER A 91 2.18 1.61 -8.60
N CYS A 92 2.68 1.15 -7.44
CA CYS A 92 3.88 0.32 -7.35
C CYS A 92 3.77 -0.97 -8.15
N MET A 93 2.71 -1.74 -7.91
CA MET A 93 2.50 -3.02 -8.60
C MET A 93 2.40 -2.83 -10.12
N ARG A 94 1.72 -1.77 -10.55
CA ARG A 94 1.61 -1.42 -11.95
C ARG A 94 2.96 -1.05 -12.54
N ASP A 95 3.73 -0.21 -11.88
CA ASP A 95 5.05 0.21 -12.34
C ASP A 95 6.04 -0.95 -12.42
N LEU A 96 5.94 -1.92 -11.49
CA LEU A 96 6.78 -3.11 -11.46
C LEU A 96 6.48 -4.10 -12.58
N TYR A 97 5.20 -4.39 -12.80
CA TYR A 97 4.80 -5.56 -13.58
C TYR A 97 4.08 -5.23 -14.89
N SER A 98 3.48 -4.05 -15.00
CA SER A 98 2.84 -3.61 -16.24
C SER A 98 3.91 -3.20 -17.26
N PRO A 99 3.73 -3.48 -18.56
CA PRO A 99 4.63 -3.04 -19.64
C PRO A 99 4.57 -1.52 -19.91
N ASN A 100 4.19 -0.70 -18.93
CA ASN A 100 4.00 0.74 -19.08
C ASN A 100 5.32 1.51 -19.31
N VAL A 101 5.22 2.62 -20.05
CA VAL A 101 6.34 3.51 -20.43
C VAL A 101 6.47 4.70 -19.47
N ARG A 102 5.55 4.88 -18.51
CA ARG A 102 5.55 5.96 -17.51
C ARG A 102 5.43 5.39 -16.12
N TYR A 103 6.38 5.76 -15.26
CA TYR A 103 6.45 5.30 -13.87
C TYR A 103 6.05 6.43 -12.91
N PHE A 104 5.45 6.08 -11.78
CA PHE A 104 5.09 7.03 -10.74
C PHE A 104 6.32 7.47 -9.96
N ASN A 105 6.51 8.78 -9.81
CA ASN A 105 7.52 9.33 -8.93
C ASN A 105 6.93 9.46 -7.52
N TYR A 106 7.27 8.53 -6.64
CA TYR A 106 6.73 8.45 -5.27
C TYR A 106 7.14 9.64 -4.38
N THR A 107 8.30 10.25 -4.63
CA THR A 107 8.76 11.44 -3.91
C THR A 107 7.94 12.69 -4.26
N LYS A 108 7.55 12.81 -5.53
CA LYS A 108 6.77 13.95 -6.05
C LYS A 108 5.27 13.66 -6.16
N GLN A 109 4.86 12.43 -5.88
CA GLN A 109 3.49 11.91 -6.03
C GLN A 109 2.87 12.19 -7.41
N MET A 110 3.66 12.07 -8.49
CA MET A 110 3.19 12.31 -9.85
C MET A 110 3.89 11.41 -10.88
N TYR A 111 3.24 11.14 -12.01
CA TYR A 111 3.85 10.42 -13.13
C TYR A 111 4.82 11.32 -13.89
N THR A 112 6.03 10.84 -14.14
CA THR A 112 7.04 11.59 -14.92
C THR A 112 7.29 10.93 -16.27
N ASN A 113 7.48 11.76 -17.31
CA ASN A 113 7.90 11.31 -18.64
C ASN A 113 9.43 11.13 -18.76
N ASP A 114 10.17 11.49 -17.70
CA ASP A 114 11.61 11.25 -17.65
C ASP A 114 11.86 9.75 -17.83
N SER A 115 12.98 9.42 -18.49
CA SER A 115 13.47 8.07 -18.76
C SER A 115 13.81 7.30 -17.48
N ALA A 116 12.85 7.18 -16.57
CA ALA A 116 12.96 6.40 -15.36
C ALA A 116 13.01 4.94 -15.78
N SER A 117 14.03 4.22 -15.32
CA SER A 117 14.02 2.77 -15.35
C SER A 117 12.82 2.26 -14.55
N ARG A 118 12.31 1.10 -14.96
CA ARG A 118 11.34 0.35 -14.15
C ARG A 118 11.85 0.28 -12.71
N PRO A 119 11.02 0.62 -11.70
CA PRO A 119 11.46 0.53 -10.32
C PRO A 119 11.72 -0.93 -9.95
N THR A 120 12.64 -1.13 -9.02
CA THR A 120 12.85 -2.42 -8.36
C THR A 120 11.81 -2.63 -7.27
N ILE A 121 11.65 -3.89 -6.85
CA ILE A 121 10.76 -4.24 -5.73
C ILE A 121 11.19 -3.51 -4.43
N ASP A 122 12.49 -3.31 -4.23
CA ASP A 122 13.07 -2.60 -3.08
C ASP A 122 12.71 -1.11 -3.11
N GLU A 123 12.82 -0.46 -4.28
CA GLU A 123 12.44 0.95 -4.41
C GLU A 123 10.95 1.15 -4.13
N CYS A 124 10.08 0.27 -4.65
CA CYS A 124 8.65 0.31 -4.34
C CYS A 124 8.38 0.10 -2.85
N TYR A 125 9.06 -0.88 -2.23
CA TYR A 125 8.96 -1.15 -0.81
C TYR A 125 9.32 0.08 0.05
N PHE A 126 10.50 0.67 -0.18
CA PHE A 126 10.97 1.81 0.59
C PHE A 126 10.12 3.06 0.35
N ALA A 127 9.63 3.27 -0.87
CA ALA A 127 8.73 4.37 -1.18
C ALA A 127 7.41 4.26 -0.41
N LEU A 128 6.74 3.10 -0.48
CA LEU A 128 5.48 2.86 0.25
C LEU A 128 5.68 3.00 1.75
N LYS A 129 6.72 2.35 2.29
CA LYS A 129 7.06 2.43 3.71
C LYS A 129 7.25 3.88 4.15
N THR A 130 8.07 4.64 3.44
CA THR A 130 8.39 6.04 3.77
C THR A 130 7.14 6.93 3.77
N VAL A 131 6.28 6.79 2.76
CA VAL A 131 5.06 7.60 2.64
C VAL A 131 4.10 7.28 3.78
N ILE A 132 3.84 5.99 4.04
CA ILE A 132 2.94 5.56 5.10
C ILE A 132 3.45 6.00 6.48
N GLU A 133 4.74 5.84 6.75
CA GLU A 133 5.36 6.25 8.02
C GLU A 133 5.28 7.77 8.22
N LYS A 134 5.60 8.56 7.20
CA LYS A 134 5.49 10.02 7.26
C LYS A 134 4.07 10.47 7.57
N HIS A 135 3.08 9.85 6.94
CA HIS A 135 1.68 10.17 7.17
C HIS A 135 1.22 9.80 8.59
N THR A 136 1.69 8.66 9.11
CA THR A 136 1.41 8.25 10.49
C THR A 136 2.03 9.21 11.51
N LEU A 137 3.30 9.62 11.30
CA LEU A 137 4.01 10.53 12.21
C LEU A 137 3.38 11.92 12.26
N MET A 138 3.01 12.46 11.10
CA MET A 138 2.38 13.79 11.01
C MET A 138 1.06 13.87 11.80
N ASN A 139 0.30 12.77 11.85
CA ASN A 139 -0.95 12.72 12.61
C ASN A 139 -0.73 12.76 14.12
N ASN A 140 0.22 11.97 14.63
CA ASN A 140 0.54 11.97 16.06
C ASN A 140 0.90 13.39 16.53
N ILE A 141 1.68 14.12 15.73
CA ILE A 141 2.03 15.52 16.01
C ILE A 141 0.80 16.44 15.96
N LEU A 142 -0.07 16.29 14.95
CA LEU A 142 -1.31 17.07 14.84
C LEU A 142 -2.26 16.84 16.02
N ASP A 143 -2.38 15.61 16.50
CA ASP A 143 -3.24 15.27 17.63
C ASP A 143 -2.64 15.80 18.95
N GLU A 144 -1.33 15.70 19.15
CA GLU A 144 -0.62 16.33 20.29
C GLU A 144 -0.80 17.87 20.30
N VAL A 145 -0.70 18.53 19.14
CA VAL A 145 -0.89 19.98 19.03
C VAL A 145 -2.33 20.39 19.34
N LYS A 146 -3.33 19.63 18.89
CA LYS A 146 -4.75 19.87 19.21
C LYS A 146 -5.02 19.71 20.71
N GLU A 147 -4.46 18.69 21.35
CA GLU A 147 -4.60 18.51 22.80
C GLU A 147 -3.95 19.66 23.59
N CYS A 148 -2.81 20.18 23.12
CA CYS A 148 -2.14 21.33 23.73
C CYS A 148 -2.88 22.66 23.54
N THR A 149 -3.69 22.82 22.49
CA THR A 149 -4.44 24.07 22.21
C THR A 149 -5.83 24.11 22.82
N LEU A 150 -6.33 22.99 23.34
CA LEU A 150 -7.62 22.86 24.03
C LEU A 150 -7.50 22.86 25.57
N ARG A 151 -6.29 23.07 26.10
CA ARG A 151 -6.01 23.32 27.53
C ARG A 151 -5.68 24.78 27.75
#